data_AF-A0A2W0FY63-F1
#
_entry.id   AF-A0A2W0FY63-F1
#
_cell.length_a   1.000
_cell.length_b   1.000
_cell.length_c   1.000
_cell.angle_alpha   90.00
_cell.angle_beta   90.00
_cell.angle_gamma   90.00
#
_symmetry.space_group_name_H-M   'P 1'
#
loop_
_entity.id
_entity.type
_entity.pdbx_description
1 polymer ?
#
loop_
_entity_poly.entity_id
_entity_poly.type
_entity_poly.pdbx_seq_one_letter_code
_entity_poly.pdbx_strand_id
1 'polypeptide(L)'
;MNSRHPMLCRSLVGACVSVGLCAPSWAGDDSGFFEGSRTDLLLRNYYFNRDFRDHDGPKGQVEEWAQGFILKFSSGYTPGTVGVGLDAIGLFGLKLDSSRQVSGSELLPVHDDGRAADNFGRAGVALKARISATEFKLGELLPDVPLLRYDDGRLLPQTFRGAMLVSREIDGLGLQAGQYRAVSLRNSSDMQDLAAWAAPGVKSDGFNYVGADYRFNQQRTLLGLWHAQLQDIYRQSYFNLQHKQPLGDWVLGGNLGYFIDRDDGSARIGRVDSHTAYALFSAARAGHTLYLGLQKVSGDSPWMSVYGSSGRTLGNDMFNGNFSNAGERSWQLRYDYDFAAAGVPGLLAMVRYGRGDNATTKAGKDGHEWERDSEIGYTLQSGRLKNLSLRLNNATTRRSFNRDFDQTRLIVSYPLSL
;
A
#
# COMPACT_ATOMS: atom_id res chain seq x y z
N MET A 1 -38.26 28.19 35.87
CA MET A 1 -38.22 26.95 35.07
C MET A 1 -37.15 27.12 34.01
N ASN A 2 -35.97 26.57 34.26
CA ASN A 2 -34.78 26.65 33.42
C ASN A 2 -34.64 25.32 32.67
N SER A 3 -34.51 25.35 31.35
CA SER A 3 -33.90 24.25 30.59
C SER A 3 -33.23 24.78 29.34
N ARG A 4 -31.92 25.04 29.46
CA ARG A 4 -30.99 25.20 28.34
C ARG A 4 -30.65 23.81 27.82
N HIS A 5 -30.88 23.54 26.54
CA HIS A 5 -30.31 22.39 25.84
C HIS A 5 -29.00 22.80 25.17
N PRO A 6 -27.84 22.16 25.47
CA PRO A 6 -26.67 22.29 24.64
C PRO A 6 -26.69 21.24 23.52
N MET A 7 -26.66 21.70 22.27
CA MET A 7 -26.30 20.86 21.12
C MET A 7 -24.83 20.46 21.25
N LEU A 8 -24.56 19.22 21.65
CA LEU A 8 -23.24 18.63 21.48
C LEU A 8 -23.12 18.10 20.05
N CYS A 9 -22.38 18.84 19.23
CA CYS A 9 -21.84 18.39 17.95
C CYS A 9 -20.84 17.25 18.23
N ARG A 10 -21.28 15.99 18.13
CA ARG A 10 -20.42 14.82 18.25
C ARG A 10 -19.81 14.52 16.89
N SER A 11 -18.54 14.90 16.73
CA SER A 11 -17.68 14.51 15.62
C SER A 11 -17.53 12.99 15.59
N LEU A 12 -18.25 12.34 14.67
CA LEU A 12 -18.05 10.93 14.31
C LEU A 12 -16.79 10.83 13.45
N VAL A 13 -15.66 10.54 14.09
CA VAL A 13 -14.44 10.09 13.39
C VAL A 13 -14.67 8.63 13.01
N GLY A 14 -15.18 8.40 11.81
CA GLY A 14 -15.29 7.05 11.24
C GLY A 14 -13.91 6.49 10.94
N ALA A 15 -13.54 5.40 11.60
CA ALA A 15 -12.34 4.62 11.32
C ALA A 15 -12.51 3.88 9.99
N CYS A 16 -12.36 4.60 8.88
CA CYS A 16 -12.08 3.96 7.60
C CYS A 16 -10.74 3.24 7.72
N VAL A 17 -10.69 2.00 7.26
CA VAL A 17 -9.45 1.31 6.87
C VAL A 17 -8.51 2.35 6.27
N SER A 18 -7.39 2.56 6.94
CA SER A 18 -6.38 3.55 6.61
C SER A 18 -5.75 3.20 5.26
N VAL A 19 -6.40 3.61 4.18
CA VAL A 19 -5.67 4.41 3.21
C VAL A 19 -5.12 5.54 4.05
N GLY A 20 -3.82 5.50 4.32
CA GLY A 20 -3.09 6.60 4.93
C GLY A 20 -3.19 7.82 4.01
N LEU A 21 -4.37 8.43 3.96
CA LEU A 21 -4.50 9.84 3.70
C LEU A 21 -3.87 10.46 4.94
N CYS A 22 -2.55 10.67 4.87
CA CYS A 22 -1.92 11.73 5.61
C CYS A 22 -2.74 12.98 5.27
N ALA A 23 -3.77 13.29 6.05
CA ALA A 23 -4.21 14.65 6.26
C ALA A 23 -3.05 15.22 7.05
N PRO A 24 -2.13 15.93 6.41
CA PRO A 24 -1.01 16.39 7.16
C PRO A 24 -1.46 17.70 7.81
N SER A 25 -1.49 17.67 9.13
CA SER A 25 -1.43 18.87 9.94
C SER A 25 -0.09 19.56 9.67
N TRP A 26 0.05 20.24 8.52
CA TRP A 26 1.13 21.21 8.32
C TRP A 26 0.57 22.57 8.72
N ALA A 27 0.36 22.76 10.04
CA ALA A 27 0.65 24.08 10.56
C ALA A 27 2.17 24.24 10.41
N GLY A 28 2.63 25.40 9.96
CA GLY A 28 4.05 25.72 9.95
C GLY A 28 4.60 25.67 11.37
N ASP A 29 4.99 24.49 11.82
CA ASP A 29 5.85 24.35 12.98
C ASP A 29 7.24 24.79 12.51
N ASP A 30 7.47 26.10 12.61
CA ASP A 30 8.79 26.73 12.73
C ASP A 30 9.40 26.40 14.11
N SER A 31 9.10 25.22 14.66
CA SER A 31 9.58 24.81 15.97
C SER A 31 11.11 24.70 15.98
N GLY A 32 11.71 24.36 14.84
CA GLY A 32 13.15 24.20 14.66
C GLY A 32 13.52 22.76 14.30
N PHE A 33 14.80 22.51 13.97
CA PHE A 33 15.25 21.20 13.52
C PHE A 33 15.05 20.11 14.59
N PHE A 34 15.31 20.42 15.86
CA PHE A 34 15.22 19.45 16.97
C PHE A 34 13.84 19.47 17.62
N GLU A 35 13.27 20.66 17.79
CA GLU A 35 11.97 20.86 18.44
C GLU A 35 10.82 20.31 17.58
N GLY A 36 10.96 20.34 16.25
CA GLY A 36 10.03 19.71 15.32
C GLY A 36 10.32 18.23 15.06
N SER A 37 11.29 17.64 15.79
CA SER A 37 11.65 16.24 15.58
C SER A 37 10.63 15.27 16.18
N ARG A 38 10.45 14.15 15.50
CA ARG A 38 9.59 13.05 15.92
C ARG A 38 10.31 11.73 15.68
N THR A 39 10.22 10.85 16.66
CA THR A 39 10.74 9.49 16.57
C THR A 39 9.62 8.49 16.85
N ASP A 40 9.41 7.54 15.93
CA ASP A 40 8.47 6.45 16.10
C ASP A 40 9.18 5.11 15.96
N LEU A 41 8.98 4.20 16.91
CA LEU A 41 9.39 2.80 16.83
C LEU A 41 8.14 1.92 16.71
N LEU A 42 8.00 1.20 15.61
CA LEU A 42 6.98 0.17 15.45
C LEU A 42 7.59 -1.21 15.70
N LEU A 43 7.09 -1.89 16.73
CA LEU A 43 7.32 -3.31 16.94
C LEU A 43 6.26 -4.09 16.17
N ARG A 44 6.66 -5.02 15.29
CA ARG A 44 5.75 -5.85 14.50
C ARG A 44 6.11 -7.34 14.64
N ASN A 45 5.31 -8.10 15.37
CA ASN A 45 5.41 -9.55 15.40
C ASN A 45 4.49 -10.13 14.31
N TYR A 46 5.01 -11.02 13.48
CA TYR A 46 4.30 -11.47 12.28
C TYR A 46 4.47 -12.98 12.09
N TYR A 47 3.39 -13.73 12.32
CA TYR A 47 3.26 -15.12 11.92
C TYR A 47 2.52 -15.21 10.59
N PHE A 48 3.06 -16.00 9.66
CA PHE A 48 2.52 -16.23 8.34
C PHE A 48 2.49 -17.72 8.04
N ASN A 49 1.36 -18.22 7.57
CA ASN A 49 1.20 -19.58 7.08
C ASN A 49 0.43 -19.55 5.75
N ARG A 50 0.93 -20.29 4.76
CA ARG A 50 0.28 -20.54 3.47
C ARG A 50 0.37 -22.02 3.17
N ASP A 51 -0.78 -22.67 3.11
CA ASP A 51 -0.96 -24.09 2.81
C ASP A 51 -1.41 -24.22 1.34
N PHE A 52 -0.59 -24.87 0.52
CA PHE A 52 -0.91 -25.08 -0.90
C PHE A 52 -1.73 -26.34 -1.08
N ARG A 53 -2.72 -26.29 -1.96
CA ARG A 53 -3.64 -27.42 -2.19
C ARG A 53 -3.12 -28.43 -3.22
N ASP A 54 -2.15 -28.06 -4.04
CA ASP A 54 -1.56 -28.97 -5.02
C ASP A 54 -0.50 -29.86 -4.37
N HIS A 55 -0.70 -31.17 -4.43
CA HIS A 55 0.19 -32.17 -3.82
C HIS A 55 1.55 -32.33 -4.53
N ASP A 56 1.65 -31.94 -5.81
CA ASP A 56 2.87 -32.12 -6.63
C ASP A 56 3.74 -30.85 -6.71
N GLY A 57 3.40 -29.79 -5.98
CA GLY A 57 4.17 -28.55 -6.00
C GLY A 57 5.49 -28.65 -5.21
N PRO A 58 6.48 -27.77 -5.51
CA PRO A 58 7.81 -27.83 -4.89
C PRO A 58 7.81 -27.61 -3.37
N LYS A 59 6.76 -26.97 -2.85
CA LYS A 59 6.48 -26.81 -1.42
C LYS A 59 4.99 -27.04 -1.17
N GLY A 60 4.66 -27.91 -0.21
CA GLY A 60 3.29 -28.10 0.28
C GLY A 60 2.81 -26.93 1.16
N GLN A 61 3.74 -26.28 1.87
CA GLN A 61 3.42 -25.15 2.74
C GLN A 61 4.56 -24.13 2.81
N VAL A 62 4.22 -22.91 3.19
CA VAL A 62 5.15 -21.84 3.58
C VAL A 62 4.71 -21.32 4.93
N GLU A 63 5.58 -21.35 5.92
CA GLU A 63 5.27 -21.04 7.32
C GLU A 63 6.47 -20.39 7.99
N GLU A 64 6.32 -19.14 8.43
CA GLU A 64 7.39 -18.39 9.06
C GLU A 64 6.85 -17.47 10.16
N TRP A 65 7.65 -17.26 11.18
CA TRP A 65 7.39 -16.32 12.27
C TRP A 65 8.59 -15.40 12.46
N ALA A 66 8.35 -14.10 12.52
CA ALA A 66 9.42 -13.11 12.67
C ALA A 66 9.00 -11.91 13.52
N GLN A 67 10.00 -11.22 14.06
CA GLN A 67 9.87 -9.95 14.78
C GLN A 67 10.55 -8.82 13.98
N GLY A 68 9.81 -7.77 13.69
CA GLY A 68 10.26 -6.57 13.00
C GLY A 68 10.34 -5.37 13.93
N PHE A 69 11.32 -4.51 13.66
CA PHE A 69 11.56 -3.23 14.31
C PHE A 69 11.71 -2.19 13.21
N ILE A 70 10.79 -1.22 13.19
CA ILE A 70 10.76 -0.14 12.20
C ILE A 70 10.88 1.17 12.96
N LEU A 71 12.10 1.72 12.98
CA LEU A 71 12.40 3.02 13.55
C LEU A 71 12.29 4.08 12.46
N LYS A 72 11.52 5.13 12.70
CA LYS A 72 11.43 6.31 11.86
C LYS A 72 11.80 7.53 12.68
N PHE A 73 12.77 8.28 12.19
CA PHE A 73 13.13 9.58 12.73
C PHE A 73 12.87 10.63 11.66
N SER A 74 12.22 11.72 12.04
CA SER A 74 12.00 12.87 11.17
C SER A 74 12.34 14.12 11.96
N SER A 75 13.32 14.90 11.52
CA SER A 75 13.60 16.21 12.13
C SER A 75 12.50 17.22 11.80
N GLY A 76 12.46 18.34 12.51
CA GLY A 76 11.80 19.54 11.99
C GLY A 76 12.58 20.16 10.83
N TYR A 77 12.19 21.36 10.41
CA TYR A 77 12.97 22.18 9.47
C TYR A 77 13.72 23.27 10.22
N THR A 78 14.92 23.62 9.77
CA THR A 78 15.61 24.83 10.24
C THR A 78 14.75 26.07 9.94
N PRO A 79 14.69 27.07 10.84
CA PRO A 79 14.00 28.32 10.57
C PRO A 79 14.59 29.08 9.37
N GLY A 80 13.74 29.82 8.65
CA GLY A 80 14.15 30.67 7.53
C GLY A 80 13.39 30.38 6.23
N THR A 81 13.66 31.16 5.19
CA THR A 81 12.99 31.03 3.86
C THR A 81 13.17 29.65 3.25
N VAL A 82 14.35 29.05 3.43
CA VAL A 82 14.65 27.67 3.03
C VAL A 82 14.93 26.88 4.30
N GLY A 83 13.97 26.05 4.69
CA GLY A 83 14.13 25.12 5.79
C GLY A 83 14.80 23.84 5.32
N VAL A 84 15.78 23.34 6.06
CA VAL A 84 16.46 22.06 5.81
C VAL A 84 16.16 21.10 6.96
N GLY A 85 16.03 19.81 6.64
CA GLY A 85 15.79 18.75 7.60
C GLY A 85 16.39 17.42 7.15
N LEU A 86 16.21 16.42 8.01
CA LEU A 86 16.68 15.06 7.83
C LEU A 86 15.57 14.08 8.22
N ASP A 87 15.35 13.08 7.38
CA ASP A 87 14.59 11.89 7.73
C ASP A 87 15.55 10.69 7.79
N ALA A 88 15.32 9.77 8.71
CA ALA A 88 16.04 8.50 8.79
C ALA A 88 15.07 7.35 9.07
N ILE A 89 15.38 6.18 8.53
CA ILE A 89 14.65 4.95 8.74
C ILE A 89 15.61 3.82 9.13
N GLY A 90 15.32 3.12 10.21
CA GLY A 90 16.03 1.93 10.65
C GLY A 90 15.09 0.73 10.60
N LEU A 91 15.49 -0.31 9.87
CA LEU A 91 14.71 -1.51 9.65
C LEU A 91 15.51 -2.71 10.13
N PHE A 92 14.92 -3.52 11.00
CA PHE A 92 15.53 -4.76 11.48
C PHE A 92 14.48 -5.85 11.64
N GLY A 93 14.76 -7.03 11.11
CA GLY A 93 13.92 -8.22 11.17
C GLY A 93 14.69 -9.39 11.77
N LEU A 94 14.05 -10.11 12.67
CA LEU A 94 14.60 -11.27 13.38
C LEU A 94 13.70 -12.48 13.16
N LYS A 95 14.27 -13.60 12.73
CA LYS A 95 13.58 -14.87 12.63
C LYS A 95 13.26 -15.40 14.03
N LEU A 96 12.01 -15.82 14.23
CA LEU A 96 11.56 -16.55 15.41
C LEU A 96 11.37 -18.03 15.08
N ASP A 97 10.79 -18.33 13.91
CA ASP A 97 10.61 -19.69 13.41
C ASP A 97 10.62 -19.72 11.87
N SER A 98 11.36 -20.67 11.29
CA SER A 98 11.38 -21.01 9.86
C SER A 98 12.28 -22.25 9.67
N SER A 99 12.05 -23.01 8.60
CA SER A 99 12.97 -24.06 8.16
C SER A 99 13.10 -24.06 6.64
N ARG A 100 14.09 -24.78 6.10
CA ARG A 100 14.34 -24.86 4.65
C ARG A 100 13.09 -25.28 3.87
N GLN A 101 12.30 -26.18 4.45
CA GLN A 101 11.12 -26.77 3.83
C GLN A 101 9.95 -25.78 3.73
N VAL A 102 9.86 -24.82 4.66
CA VAL A 102 8.69 -23.93 4.81
C VAL A 102 9.04 -22.44 4.65
N SER A 103 10.29 -22.11 4.31
CA SER A 103 10.74 -20.74 4.06
C SER A 103 10.08 -20.07 2.85
N GLY A 104 10.21 -18.75 2.72
CA GLY A 104 9.82 -18.02 1.51
C GLY A 104 8.43 -17.39 1.59
N SER A 105 8.01 -17.00 2.80
CA SER A 105 6.82 -16.17 3.03
C SER A 105 7.02 -14.71 2.60
N GLU A 106 8.28 -14.33 2.36
CA GLU A 106 8.76 -12.95 2.23
C GLU A 106 8.70 -12.14 3.55
N LEU A 107 8.63 -12.81 4.71
CA LEU A 107 8.97 -12.18 5.99
C LEU A 107 10.49 -12.02 6.16
N LEU A 108 11.28 -12.92 5.55
CA LEU A 108 12.73 -13.02 5.67
C LEU A 108 13.37 -13.22 4.28
N PRO A 109 14.60 -12.76 4.07
CA PRO A 109 15.42 -13.18 2.92
C PRO A 109 15.69 -14.69 2.97
N VAL A 110 15.87 -15.31 1.80
CA VAL A 110 16.16 -16.74 1.67
C VAL A 110 17.53 -16.91 1.00
N HIS A 111 18.42 -17.69 1.61
CA HIS A 111 19.73 -18.03 1.05
C HIS A 111 19.62 -19.04 -0.10
N ASP A 112 20.70 -19.21 -0.87
CA ASP A 112 20.76 -20.14 -2.02
C ASP A 112 20.45 -21.60 -1.63
N ASP A 113 20.73 -21.99 -0.39
CA ASP A 113 20.40 -23.32 0.12
C ASP A 113 18.91 -23.48 0.50
N GLY A 114 18.12 -22.41 0.43
CA GLY A 114 16.70 -22.36 0.74
C GLY A 114 16.38 -22.07 2.21
N ARG A 115 17.37 -21.81 3.07
CA ARG A 115 17.13 -21.40 4.47
C ARG A 115 16.80 -19.92 4.56
N ALA A 116 15.85 -19.58 5.41
CA ALA A 116 15.59 -18.20 5.78
C ALA A 116 16.70 -17.65 6.67
N ALA A 117 17.15 -16.42 6.37
CA ALA A 117 18.15 -15.72 7.17
C ALA A 117 17.70 -15.59 8.65
N ASP A 118 18.65 -15.66 9.58
CA ASP A 118 18.35 -15.52 11.02
C ASP A 118 17.91 -14.10 11.37
N ASN A 119 18.43 -13.11 10.66
CA ASN A 119 18.02 -11.73 10.75
C ASN A 119 18.40 -10.99 9.46
N PHE A 120 17.82 -9.80 9.27
CA PHE A 120 18.19 -8.88 8.22
C PHE A 120 17.81 -7.45 8.61
N GLY A 121 18.38 -6.47 7.95
CA GLY A 121 18.06 -5.08 8.23
C GLY A 121 18.79 -4.10 7.33
N ARG A 122 18.40 -2.84 7.44
CA ARG A 122 19.02 -1.72 6.74
C ARG A 122 18.72 -0.42 7.46
N ALA A 123 19.56 0.57 7.22
CA ALA A 123 19.30 1.95 7.61
C ALA A 123 19.33 2.83 6.35
N GLY A 124 18.39 3.76 6.26
CA GLY A 124 18.24 4.71 5.17
C GLY A 124 18.16 6.13 5.72
N VAL A 125 18.63 7.09 4.94
CA VAL A 125 18.60 8.53 5.27
C VAL A 125 18.11 9.30 4.06
N ALA A 126 17.33 10.35 4.30
CA ALA A 126 16.94 11.31 3.28
C ALA A 126 17.12 12.75 3.80
N LEU A 127 17.76 13.58 2.99
CA LEU A 127 17.76 15.03 3.17
C LEU A 127 16.42 15.57 2.70
N LYS A 128 15.87 16.55 3.42
CA LYS A 128 14.66 17.26 3.01
C LYS A 128 14.88 18.77 3.06
N ALA A 129 14.28 19.48 2.12
CA ALA A 129 14.26 20.94 2.08
C ALA A 129 12.84 21.43 1.82
N ARG A 130 12.47 22.58 2.38
CA ARG A 130 11.17 23.21 2.20
C ARG A 130 11.32 24.70 1.94
N ILE A 131 10.61 25.19 0.93
CA ILE A 131 10.42 26.61 0.62
C ILE A 131 8.93 26.82 0.37
N SER A 132 8.30 27.77 1.09
CA SER A 132 6.84 27.95 1.05
C SER A 132 6.08 26.62 1.31
N ALA A 133 5.14 26.26 0.45
CA ALA A 133 4.38 25.01 0.47
C ALA A 133 4.97 23.94 -0.47
N THR A 134 6.26 24.07 -0.82
CA THR A 134 7.00 23.16 -1.69
C THR A 134 8.11 22.45 -0.91
N GLU A 135 8.11 21.12 -1.00
CA GLU A 135 9.01 20.22 -0.28
C GLU A 135 9.78 19.34 -1.26
N PHE A 136 11.09 19.22 -1.07
CA PHE A 136 11.98 18.33 -1.79
C PHE A 136 12.61 17.32 -0.83
N LYS A 137 12.71 16.05 -1.24
CA LYS A 137 13.46 15.02 -0.51
C LYS A 137 14.41 14.28 -1.43
N LEU A 138 15.59 13.93 -0.92
CA LEU A 138 16.63 13.16 -1.63
C LEU A 138 17.25 12.14 -0.69
N GLY A 139 17.21 10.86 -1.06
CA GLY A 139 17.81 9.76 -0.31
C GLY A 139 16.94 8.51 -0.37
N GLU A 140 16.81 7.82 0.75
CA GLU A 140 15.95 6.63 0.88
C GLU A 140 14.56 7.01 1.38
N LEU A 141 13.54 6.62 0.62
CA LEU A 141 12.17 7.12 0.71
C LEU A 141 11.16 5.95 0.66
N LEU A 142 9.95 6.24 1.14
CA LEU A 142 8.77 5.36 1.04
C LEU A 142 7.75 6.00 0.08
N PRO A 143 7.93 5.92 -1.25
CA PRO A 143 7.01 6.51 -2.22
C PRO A 143 5.61 5.90 -2.08
N ASP A 144 4.61 6.76 -1.91
CA ASP A 144 3.20 6.37 -1.85
C ASP A 144 2.35 7.18 -2.83
N VAL A 145 2.78 7.18 -4.09
CA VAL A 145 2.06 7.81 -5.21
C VAL A 145 1.28 6.75 -5.99
N PRO A 146 0.19 7.09 -6.70
CA PRO A 146 -0.64 6.10 -7.39
C PRO A 146 0.09 5.15 -8.34
N LEU A 147 1.16 5.63 -8.99
CA LEU A 147 1.98 4.86 -9.94
C LEU A 147 3.16 4.12 -9.29
N LEU A 148 3.45 4.38 -8.02
CA LEU A 148 4.50 3.70 -7.25
C LEU A 148 4.13 3.64 -5.77
N ARG A 149 3.54 2.51 -5.39
CA ARG A 149 3.06 2.21 -4.04
C ARG A 149 4.06 1.31 -3.33
N TYR A 150 4.87 1.86 -2.43
CA TYR A 150 5.77 1.02 -1.61
C TYR A 150 4.97 -0.08 -0.91
N ASP A 151 5.49 -1.30 -0.88
CA ASP A 151 4.83 -2.41 -0.20
C ASP A 151 5.22 -2.49 1.29
N ASP A 152 4.23 -2.71 2.17
CA ASP A 152 4.43 -2.97 3.60
C ASP A 152 3.56 -4.16 4.05
N GLY A 153 3.35 -5.13 3.15
CA GLY A 153 2.47 -6.28 3.36
C GLY A 153 3.11 -7.44 4.14
N ARG A 154 4.35 -7.27 4.62
CA ARG A 154 5.18 -8.28 5.30
C ARG A 154 5.85 -7.70 6.56
N LEU A 155 7.06 -8.15 6.89
CA LEU A 155 7.72 -7.78 8.15
C LEU A 155 8.22 -6.34 8.15
N LEU A 156 8.93 -5.95 7.09
CA LEU A 156 9.54 -4.62 6.91
C LEU A 156 9.05 -3.99 5.60
N PRO A 157 9.00 -2.65 5.51
CA PRO A 157 8.55 -1.97 4.30
C PRO A 157 9.61 -2.02 3.18
N GLN A 158 9.13 -2.06 1.93
CA GLN A 158 9.92 -1.76 0.75
C GLN A 158 10.34 -0.28 0.76
N THR A 159 11.58 0.01 0.39
CA THR A 159 12.11 1.38 0.29
C THR A 159 12.72 1.65 -1.08
N PHE A 160 12.85 2.92 -1.44
CA PHE A 160 13.40 3.36 -2.73
C PHE A 160 14.43 4.44 -2.54
N ARG A 161 15.53 4.40 -3.31
CA ARG A 161 16.53 5.46 -3.33
C ARG A 161 16.29 6.39 -4.52
N GLY A 162 16.11 7.67 -4.25
CA GLY A 162 15.79 8.66 -5.27
C GLY A 162 15.50 10.04 -4.71
N ALA A 163 14.78 10.83 -5.49
CA ALA A 163 14.33 12.16 -5.13
C ALA A 163 12.85 12.35 -5.44
N MET A 164 12.17 13.16 -4.63
CA MET A 164 10.80 13.59 -4.86
C MET A 164 10.63 15.07 -4.55
N LEU A 165 9.71 15.70 -5.26
CA LEU A 165 9.24 17.06 -5.06
C LEU A 165 7.72 17.04 -4.91
N VAL A 166 7.20 17.77 -3.93
CA VAL A 166 5.77 17.97 -3.72
C VAL A 166 5.52 19.47 -3.55
N SER A 167 4.65 20.04 -4.36
CA SER A 167 4.29 21.46 -4.31
C SER A 167 2.80 21.63 -4.10
N ARG A 168 2.41 22.51 -3.17
CA ARG A 168 1.02 22.83 -2.82
C ARG A 168 0.80 24.35 -2.74
N GLU A 169 1.41 25.10 -3.65
CA GLU A 169 1.32 26.57 -3.68
C GLU A 169 -0.10 27.09 -4.06
N ILE A 170 -0.93 26.25 -4.67
CA ILE A 170 -2.28 26.59 -5.10
C ILE A 170 -3.28 25.77 -4.29
N ASP A 171 -4.26 26.43 -3.69
CA ASP A 171 -5.29 25.79 -2.87
C ASP A 171 -6.00 24.65 -3.64
N GLY A 172 -6.01 23.48 -3.01
CA GLY A 172 -6.59 22.26 -3.57
C GLY A 172 -5.72 21.53 -4.58
N LEU A 173 -4.69 22.16 -5.16
CA LEU A 173 -3.78 21.55 -6.15
C LEU A 173 -2.49 21.06 -5.49
N GLY A 174 -2.20 19.76 -5.62
CA GLY A 174 -0.92 19.16 -5.28
C GLY A 174 -0.20 18.70 -6.53
N LEU A 175 0.98 19.27 -6.82
CA LEU A 175 1.87 18.83 -7.89
C LEU A 175 2.98 17.96 -7.31
N GLN A 176 3.29 16.85 -7.97
CA GLN A 176 4.35 15.94 -7.54
C GLN A 176 5.21 15.53 -8.73
N ALA A 177 6.50 15.38 -8.50
CA ALA A 177 7.43 14.82 -9.46
C ALA A 177 8.57 14.10 -8.74
N GLY A 178 9.21 13.14 -9.38
CA GLY A 178 10.35 12.47 -8.79
C GLY A 178 11.02 11.45 -9.70
N GLN A 179 12.17 10.96 -9.23
CA GLN A 179 12.95 9.91 -9.86
C GLN A 179 13.49 8.96 -8.79
N TYR A 180 13.33 7.65 -9.00
CA TYR A 180 13.93 6.59 -8.18
C TYR A 180 14.87 5.73 -9.02
N ARG A 181 16.04 5.37 -8.47
CA ARG A 181 17.10 4.62 -9.17
C ARG A 181 17.39 3.26 -8.57
N ALA A 182 16.99 3.02 -7.32
CA ALA A 182 17.12 1.72 -6.70
C ALA A 182 15.94 1.43 -5.78
N VAL A 183 15.71 0.15 -5.53
CA VAL A 183 14.67 -0.37 -4.64
C VAL A 183 15.27 -1.41 -3.70
N SER A 184 14.87 -1.38 -2.43
CA SER A 184 15.06 -2.46 -1.49
C SER A 184 13.72 -3.15 -1.27
N LEU A 185 13.63 -4.43 -1.61
CA LEU A 185 12.39 -5.21 -1.47
C LEU A 185 12.07 -5.45 0.01
N ARG A 186 10.79 -5.67 0.32
CA ARG A 186 10.30 -5.91 1.69
C ARG A 186 10.99 -7.03 2.47
N ASN A 187 11.63 -7.96 1.76
CA ASN A 187 12.35 -9.12 2.28
C ASN A 187 13.84 -9.12 1.90
N SER A 188 14.46 -7.95 1.76
CA SER A 188 15.88 -7.80 1.42
C SER A 188 16.55 -6.71 2.26
N SER A 189 17.84 -6.91 2.54
CA SER A 189 18.72 -5.87 3.08
C SER A 189 19.35 -5.00 1.99
N ASP A 190 19.33 -5.45 0.74
CA ASP A 190 20.09 -4.85 -0.34
C ASP A 190 19.23 -3.90 -1.18
N MET A 191 19.90 -2.92 -1.78
CA MET A 191 19.34 -2.07 -2.84
C MET A 191 19.70 -2.69 -4.20
N GLN A 192 18.72 -2.77 -5.09
CA GLN A 192 18.87 -3.30 -6.43
C GLN A 192 18.22 -2.37 -7.46
N ASP A 193 18.55 -2.56 -8.73
CA ASP A 193 17.88 -1.86 -9.82
C ASP A 193 16.39 -2.21 -9.89
N LEU A 194 15.62 -1.27 -10.43
CA LEU A 194 14.18 -1.44 -10.61
C LEU A 194 13.90 -2.43 -11.74
N ALA A 195 12.73 -3.05 -11.68
CA ALA A 195 12.21 -3.93 -12.73
C ALA A 195 10.68 -3.80 -12.75
N ALA A 196 10.02 -4.34 -13.76
CA ALA A 196 8.56 -4.47 -13.75
C ALA A 196 8.13 -5.83 -13.16
N TRP A 197 6.96 -5.90 -12.55
CA TRP A 197 6.36 -7.18 -12.12
C TRP A 197 6.20 -8.18 -13.26
N ALA A 198 5.96 -7.70 -14.48
CA ALA A 198 5.85 -8.53 -15.68
C ALA A 198 7.16 -9.24 -16.06
N ALA A 199 8.32 -8.70 -15.65
CA ALA A 199 9.64 -9.27 -15.92
C ALA A 199 10.68 -8.87 -14.84
N PRO A 200 10.66 -9.48 -13.63
CA PRO A 200 11.53 -9.08 -12.50
C PRO A 200 13.04 -9.19 -12.77
N GLY A 201 13.44 -10.00 -13.76
CA GLY A 201 14.82 -10.19 -14.19
C GLY A 201 15.34 -9.13 -15.17
N VAL A 202 14.46 -8.31 -15.76
CA VAL A 202 14.84 -7.26 -16.71
C VAL A 202 14.91 -5.93 -15.97
N LYS A 203 16.13 -5.38 -15.86
CA LYS A 203 16.42 -4.20 -15.05
C LYS A 203 16.25 -2.89 -15.81
N SER A 204 15.91 -1.85 -15.07
CA SER A 204 15.79 -0.46 -15.49
C SER A 204 16.60 0.45 -14.57
N ASP A 205 17.24 1.46 -15.16
CA ASP A 205 18.13 2.39 -14.46
C ASP A 205 17.36 3.46 -13.67
N GLY A 206 16.05 3.59 -13.90
CA GLY A 206 15.25 4.56 -13.18
C GLY A 206 13.75 4.53 -13.46
N PHE A 207 13.00 4.99 -12.46
CA PHE A 207 11.58 5.28 -12.53
C PHE A 207 11.35 6.78 -12.36
N ASN A 208 10.78 7.43 -13.36
CA ASN A 208 10.44 8.85 -13.36
C ASN A 208 8.93 9.02 -13.25
N TYR A 209 8.45 10.03 -12.54
CA TYR A 209 7.03 10.36 -12.53
C TYR A 209 6.77 11.86 -12.39
N VAL A 210 5.58 12.25 -12.85
CA VAL A 210 4.96 13.55 -12.61
C VAL A 210 3.47 13.34 -12.42
N GLY A 211 2.85 14.12 -11.55
CA GLY A 211 1.41 14.05 -11.34
C GLY A 211 0.84 15.26 -10.64
N ALA A 212 -0.48 15.36 -10.72
CA ALA A 212 -1.28 16.40 -10.13
C ALA A 212 -2.53 15.79 -9.50
N ASP A 213 -2.84 16.19 -8.28
CA ASP A 213 -4.13 15.94 -7.64
C ASP A 213 -4.82 17.28 -7.40
N TYR A 214 -6.10 17.39 -7.76
CA TYR A 214 -6.92 18.57 -7.47
C TYR A 214 -8.13 18.20 -6.62
N ARG A 215 -8.19 18.74 -5.40
CA ARG A 215 -9.30 18.54 -4.46
C ARG A 215 -10.20 19.77 -4.43
N PHE A 216 -11.49 19.55 -4.57
CA PHE A 216 -12.51 20.59 -4.56
C PHE A 216 -13.80 20.05 -3.94
N ASN A 217 -14.88 20.86 -3.99
CA ASN A 217 -16.18 20.51 -3.44
C ASN A 217 -16.06 20.11 -1.95
N GLN A 218 -15.51 21.00 -1.13
CA GLN A 218 -15.29 20.78 0.30
C GLN A 218 -14.45 19.50 0.58
N GLN A 219 -13.39 19.29 -0.22
CA GLN A 219 -12.50 18.13 -0.15
C GLN A 219 -13.16 16.78 -0.47
N ARG A 220 -14.43 16.77 -0.91
CA ARG A 220 -15.18 15.55 -1.23
C ARG A 220 -14.80 14.94 -2.56
N THR A 221 -14.29 15.76 -3.48
CA THR A 221 -13.94 15.33 -4.84
C THR A 221 -12.47 15.52 -5.09
N LEU A 222 -11.81 14.49 -5.63
CA LEU A 222 -10.43 14.53 -6.11
C LEU A 222 -10.39 14.12 -7.57
N LEU A 223 -9.70 14.91 -8.38
CA LEU A 223 -9.22 14.51 -9.71
C LEU A 223 -7.71 14.27 -9.63
N GLY A 224 -7.25 13.17 -10.18
CA GLY A 224 -5.83 12.83 -10.26
C GLY A 224 -5.40 12.60 -11.70
N LEU A 225 -4.26 13.16 -12.09
CA LEU A 225 -3.61 12.94 -13.38
C LEU A 225 -2.14 12.63 -13.13
N TRP A 226 -1.69 11.47 -13.58
CA TRP A 226 -0.35 10.99 -13.30
C TRP A 226 0.28 10.39 -14.55
N HIS A 227 1.58 10.56 -14.70
CA HIS A 227 2.39 9.93 -15.73
C HIS A 227 3.69 9.42 -15.13
N ALA A 228 4.10 8.21 -15.50
CA ALA A 228 5.36 7.64 -15.09
C ALA A 228 6.02 6.86 -16.22
N GLN A 229 7.32 6.65 -16.06
CA GLN A 229 8.18 5.90 -16.95
C GLN A 229 9.11 5.03 -16.10
N LEU A 230 9.06 3.72 -16.30
CA LEU A 230 10.15 2.83 -15.93
C LEU A 230 11.03 2.69 -17.17
N GLN A 231 12.19 3.36 -17.16
CA GLN A 231 13.03 3.57 -18.33
C GLN A 231 13.30 2.28 -19.08
N ASP A 232 13.16 2.32 -20.41
CA ASP A 232 13.39 1.18 -21.32
C ASP A 232 12.43 -0.02 -21.15
N ILE A 233 11.41 0.10 -20.29
CA ILE A 233 10.45 -0.99 -20.02
C ILE A 233 9.03 -0.54 -20.34
N TYR A 234 8.48 0.43 -19.62
CA TYR A 234 7.12 0.91 -19.85
C TYR A 234 6.93 2.38 -19.47
N ARG A 235 5.94 3.02 -20.11
CA ARG A 235 5.35 4.29 -19.70
C ARG A 235 3.88 4.05 -19.33
N GLN A 236 3.42 4.74 -18.31
CA GLN A 236 2.08 4.55 -17.73
C GLN A 236 1.45 5.92 -17.47
N SER A 237 0.25 6.12 -18.00
CA SER A 237 -0.61 7.27 -17.67
C SER A 237 -1.77 6.80 -16.83
N TYR A 238 -2.15 7.59 -15.82
CA TYR A 238 -3.24 7.27 -14.91
C TYR A 238 -4.14 8.47 -14.65
N PHE A 239 -5.45 8.22 -14.74
CA PHE A 239 -6.51 9.18 -14.48
C PHE A 239 -7.36 8.68 -13.33
N ASN A 240 -7.68 9.55 -12.38
CA ASN A 240 -8.47 9.20 -11.21
C ASN A 240 -9.57 10.21 -10.93
N LEU A 241 -10.74 9.70 -10.53
CA LEU A 241 -11.81 10.48 -9.94
C LEU A 241 -12.25 9.79 -8.66
N GLN A 242 -12.13 10.50 -7.53
CA GLN A 242 -12.69 10.06 -6.25
C GLN A 242 -13.77 11.05 -5.81
N HIS A 243 -14.88 10.52 -5.30
CA HIS A 243 -15.96 11.32 -4.74
C HIS A 243 -16.54 10.66 -3.50
N LYS A 244 -16.82 11.44 -2.45
CA LYS A 244 -17.56 11.00 -1.25
C LYS A 244 -18.70 11.96 -0.95
N GLN A 245 -19.93 11.45 -0.94
CA GLN A 245 -21.15 12.25 -0.78
C GLN A 245 -21.97 11.76 0.43
N PRO A 246 -22.16 12.62 1.44
CA PRO A 246 -23.19 12.40 2.45
C PRO A 246 -24.60 12.49 1.81
N LEU A 247 -25.47 11.54 2.14
CA LEU A 247 -26.86 11.46 1.70
C LEU A 247 -27.74 10.91 2.84
N GLY A 248 -28.33 11.81 3.64
CA GLY A 248 -29.00 11.42 4.89
C GLY A 248 -28.02 10.75 5.85
N ASP A 249 -28.37 9.58 6.38
CA ASP A 249 -27.50 8.76 7.26
C ASP A 249 -26.39 8.02 6.50
N TRP A 250 -26.40 8.07 5.17
CA TRP A 250 -25.43 7.35 4.33
C TRP A 250 -24.25 8.23 3.95
N VAL A 251 -23.10 7.60 3.76
CA VAL A 251 -21.98 8.16 3.00
C VAL A 251 -21.72 7.25 1.81
N LEU A 252 -21.92 7.80 0.61
CA LEU A 252 -21.67 7.09 -0.64
C LEU A 252 -20.31 7.51 -1.19
N GLY A 253 -19.52 6.54 -1.66
CA GLY A 253 -18.20 6.76 -2.23
C GLY A 253 -18.09 6.16 -3.63
N GLY A 254 -17.30 6.79 -4.48
CA GLY A 254 -16.85 6.25 -5.75
C GLY A 254 -15.38 6.57 -5.97
N ASN A 255 -14.58 5.58 -6.33
CA ASN A 255 -13.20 5.72 -6.79
C ASN A 255 -13.08 5.08 -8.17
N LEU A 256 -12.90 5.90 -9.20
CA LEU A 256 -12.77 5.49 -10.59
C LEU A 256 -11.33 5.71 -11.03
N GLY A 257 -10.70 4.69 -11.59
CA GLY A 257 -9.34 4.79 -12.11
C GLY A 257 -9.22 4.23 -13.52
N TYR A 258 -8.35 4.85 -14.32
CA TYR A 258 -8.04 4.41 -15.67
C TYR A 258 -6.55 4.52 -15.95
N PHE A 259 -5.91 3.39 -16.26
CA PHE A 259 -4.51 3.29 -16.62
C PHE A 259 -4.36 3.03 -18.12
N ILE A 260 -3.30 3.57 -18.70
CA ILE A 260 -2.83 3.28 -20.05
C ILE A 260 -1.35 2.96 -19.97
N ASP A 261 -0.98 1.72 -20.29
CA ASP A 261 0.39 1.24 -20.24
C ASP A 261 0.89 0.96 -21.67
N ARG A 262 2.09 1.46 -21.98
CA ARG A 262 2.77 1.27 -23.26
C ARG A 262 4.24 0.95 -23.05
N ASP A 263 4.88 0.29 -24.00
CA ASP A 263 6.33 0.06 -23.96
C ASP A 263 7.08 1.39 -24.03
N ASP A 264 8.27 1.44 -23.46
CA ASP A 264 9.11 2.64 -23.40
C ASP A 264 10.54 2.34 -23.90
N GLY A 265 11.19 3.35 -24.51
CA GLY A 265 12.59 3.29 -24.91
C GLY A 265 12.91 2.07 -25.79
N SER A 266 13.90 1.28 -25.36
CA SER A 266 14.31 0.05 -26.03
C SER A 266 13.34 -1.14 -25.87
N ALA A 267 12.22 -0.97 -25.16
CA ALA A 267 11.19 -1.98 -24.96
C ALA A 267 11.76 -3.34 -24.50
N ARG A 268 12.58 -3.34 -23.45
CA ARG A 268 13.36 -4.51 -22.99
C ARG A 268 12.51 -5.73 -22.60
N ILE A 269 11.21 -5.54 -22.39
CA ILE A 269 10.25 -6.63 -22.09
C ILE A 269 9.30 -6.94 -23.27
N GLY A 270 9.59 -6.39 -24.45
CA GLY A 270 8.73 -6.44 -25.62
C GLY A 270 7.63 -5.37 -25.60
N ARG A 271 6.68 -5.52 -26.53
CA ARG A 271 5.54 -4.61 -26.67
C ARG A 271 4.66 -4.68 -25.42
N VAL A 272 4.32 -3.51 -24.87
CA VAL A 272 3.32 -3.37 -23.81
C VAL A 272 2.12 -2.62 -24.39
N ASP A 273 0.94 -3.21 -24.23
CA ASP A 273 -0.33 -2.61 -24.63
C ASP A 273 -1.41 -3.02 -23.63
N SER A 274 -1.66 -2.16 -22.65
CA SER A 274 -2.67 -2.41 -21.61
C SER A 274 -3.47 -1.16 -21.28
N HIS A 275 -4.76 -1.36 -21.04
CA HIS A 275 -5.68 -0.35 -20.54
C HIS A 275 -6.44 -0.98 -19.37
N THR A 276 -6.26 -0.44 -18.17
CA THR A 276 -6.90 -0.98 -16.97
C THR A 276 -7.89 0.03 -16.40
N ALA A 277 -9.18 -0.30 -16.45
CA ALA A 277 -10.23 0.50 -15.85
C ALA A 277 -10.72 -0.17 -14.56
N TYR A 278 -10.96 0.61 -13.51
CA TYR A 278 -11.66 0.12 -12.33
C TYR A 278 -12.65 1.15 -11.79
N ALA A 279 -13.66 0.64 -11.08
CA ALA A 279 -14.61 1.41 -10.29
C ALA A 279 -14.81 0.71 -8.94
N LEU A 280 -14.52 1.40 -7.84
CA LEU A 280 -14.78 0.94 -6.48
C LEU A 280 -15.81 1.85 -5.84
N PHE A 281 -17.01 1.32 -5.63
CA PHE A 281 -18.10 2.02 -4.97
C PHE A 281 -18.20 1.61 -3.50
N SER A 282 -18.63 2.53 -2.65
CA SER A 282 -18.88 2.26 -1.24
C SER A 282 -20.19 2.87 -0.76
N ALA A 283 -20.86 2.20 0.17
CA ALA A 283 -22.03 2.71 0.87
C ALA A 283 -21.88 2.42 2.37
N ALA A 284 -21.69 3.48 3.15
CA ALA A 284 -21.48 3.39 4.60
C ALA A 284 -22.67 3.93 5.38
N ARG A 285 -23.07 3.23 6.45
CA ARG A 285 -24.09 3.67 7.42
C ARG A 285 -23.92 2.93 8.75
N ALA A 286 -23.96 3.67 9.86
CA ALA A 286 -24.01 3.10 11.22
C ALA A 286 -22.97 2.00 11.51
N GLY A 287 -21.71 2.24 11.13
CA GLY A 287 -20.60 1.29 11.30
C GLY A 287 -20.48 0.23 10.19
N HIS A 288 -21.53 0.00 9.40
CA HIS A 288 -21.49 -0.89 8.24
C HIS A 288 -20.94 -0.16 7.02
N THR A 289 -20.09 -0.82 6.23
CA THR A 289 -19.73 -0.35 4.89
C THR A 289 -19.76 -1.50 3.90
N LEU A 290 -20.56 -1.36 2.83
CA LEU A 290 -20.55 -2.27 1.68
C LEU A 290 -19.74 -1.66 0.55
N TYR A 291 -19.01 -2.50 -0.18
CA TYR A 291 -18.28 -2.10 -1.37
C TYR A 291 -18.58 -3.03 -2.55
N LEU A 292 -18.65 -2.43 -3.74
CA LEU A 292 -18.67 -3.12 -5.03
C LEU A 292 -17.49 -2.64 -5.85
N GLY A 293 -16.56 -3.54 -6.17
CA GLY A 293 -15.44 -3.31 -7.08
C GLY A 293 -15.71 -3.93 -8.44
N LEU A 294 -15.40 -3.20 -9.51
CA LEU A 294 -15.46 -3.66 -10.89
C LEU A 294 -14.13 -3.28 -11.55
N GLN A 295 -13.52 -4.21 -12.29
CA GLN A 295 -12.24 -3.96 -12.95
C GLN A 295 -12.14 -4.72 -14.27
N LYS A 296 -11.45 -4.12 -15.24
CA LYS A 296 -11.15 -4.73 -16.54
C LYS A 296 -9.77 -4.31 -17.02
N VAL A 297 -8.94 -5.30 -17.33
CA VAL A 297 -7.69 -5.13 -18.09
C VAL A 297 -7.96 -5.47 -19.55
N SER A 298 -7.66 -4.56 -20.47
CA SER A 298 -7.83 -4.74 -21.91
C SER A 298 -6.51 -4.50 -22.64
N GLY A 299 -6.34 -5.14 -23.80
CA GLY A 299 -5.05 -5.20 -24.49
C GLY A 299 -4.33 -6.53 -24.24
N ASP A 300 -3.13 -6.64 -24.78
CA ASP A 300 -2.36 -7.88 -24.83
C ASP A 300 -1.41 -8.06 -23.63
N SER A 301 -1.29 -7.04 -22.78
CA SER A 301 -0.41 -7.03 -21.62
C SER A 301 -1.18 -6.93 -20.31
N PRO A 302 -0.62 -7.43 -19.17
CA PRO A 302 -1.20 -7.16 -17.86
C PRO A 302 -1.07 -5.66 -17.51
N TRP A 303 -1.68 -5.24 -16.40
CA TRP A 303 -1.38 -3.92 -15.81
C TRP A 303 0.10 -3.85 -15.38
N MET A 304 0.77 -2.75 -15.69
CA MET A 304 2.19 -2.56 -15.35
C MET A 304 2.38 -1.95 -13.96
N SER A 305 3.41 -2.41 -13.26
CA SER A 305 3.89 -1.83 -12.01
C SER A 305 5.32 -2.24 -11.71
N VAL A 306 6.00 -1.47 -10.86
CA VAL A 306 7.38 -1.75 -10.44
C VAL A 306 7.41 -3.00 -9.55
N TYR A 307 8.37 -3.88 -9.79
CA TYR A 307 8.55 -5.13 -9.05
C TYR A 307 8.66 -4.89 -7.54
N GLY A 308 7.96 -5.71 -6.77
CA GLY A 308 7.85 -5.59 -5.31
C GLY A 308 6.87 -4.54 -4.82
N SER A 309 6.42 -3.60 -5.67
CA SER A 309 5.42 -2.59 -5.29
C SER A 309 4.04 -3.21 -5.08
N SER A 310 3.22 -2.54 -4.27
CA SER A 310 1.85 -2.96 -3.94
C SER A 310 0.85 -2.60 -5.05
N GLY A 311 -0.12 -3.48 -5.28
CA GLY A 311 -1.22 -3.29 -6.23
C GLY A 311 -2.33 -2.34 -5.76
N ARG A 312 -2.24 -1.78 -4.55
CA ARG A 312 -3.34 -1.08 -3.83
C ARG A 312 -3.96 0.14 -4.52
N THR A 313 -3.44 0.58 -5.66
CA THR A 313 -4.11 1.60 -6.48
C THR A 313 -5.28 1.00 -7.28
N LEU A 314 -5.24 -0.30 -7.62
CA LEU A 314 -6.31 -0.98 -8.32
C LEU A 314 -7.53 -1.20 -7.41
N GLY A 315 -8.73 -1.09 -7.99
CA GLY A 315 -9.99 -1.21 -7.24
C GLY A 315 -10.23 -2.60 -6.63
N ASN A 316 -9.71 -3.65 -7.29
CA ASN A 316 -9.84 -5.04 -6.85
C ASN A 316 -8.57 -5.61 -6.19
N ASP A 317 -7.68 -4.76 -5.68
CA ASP A 317 -6.52 -5.21 -4.89
C ASP A 317 -6.95 -5.97 -3.62
N MET A 318 -6.40 -7.18 -3.46
CA MET A 318 -6.65 -8.11 -2.36
C MET A 318 -5.34 -8.58 -1.69
N PHE A 319 -5.40 -9.49 -0.71
CA PHE A 319 -4.20 -9.85 0.05
C PHE A 319 -3.15 -10.60 -0.76
N ASN A 320 -3.56 -11.34 -1.81
CA ASN A 320 -2.68 -12.19 -2.61
C ASN A 320 -2.84 -12.04 -4.13
N GLY A 321 -3.59 -11.05 -4.56
CA GLY A 321 -3.82 -10.74 -5.97
C GLY A 321 -4.56 -9.43 -6.15
N ASN A 322 -4.53 -8.91 -7.37
CA ASN A 322 -5.19 -7.66 -7.74
C ASN A 322 -5.96 -7.79 -9.08
N PHE A 323 -6.12 -9.01 -9.59
CA PHE A 323 -6.87 -9.36 -10.80
C PHE A 323 -6.48 -8.51 -12.03
N SER A 324 -5.17 -8.45 -12.28
CA SER A 324 -4.58 -7.54 -13.26
C SER A 324 -3.87 -8.25 -14.41
N ASN A 325 -4.20 -9.52 -14.68
CA ASN A 325 -3.67 -10.26 -15.83
C ASN A 325 -4.20 -9.69 -17.15
N ALA A 326 -3.52 -9.98 -18.27
CA ALA A 326 -3.95 -9.53 -19.58
C ALA A 326 -5.37 -10.04 -19.91
N GLY A 327 -6.25 -9.17 -20.38
CA GLY A 327 -7.63 -9.51 -20.73
C GLY A 327 -8.60 -9.70 -19.55
N GLU A 328 -8.09 -9.75 -18.31
CA GLU A 328 -8.87 -10.15 -17.14
C GLU A 328 -9.99 -9.15 -16.81
N ARG A 329 -11.18 -9.68 -16.54
CA ARG A 329 -12.33 -8.95 -16.00
C ARG A 329 -12.61 -9.46 -14.60
N SER A 330 -12.80 -8.57 -13.65
CA SER A 330 -13.07 -8.98 -12.27
C SER A 330 -14.08 -8.09 -11.56
N TRP A 331 -14.71 -8.67 -10.55
CA TRP A 331 -15.58 -7.97 -9.62
C TRP A 331 -15.26 -8.36 -8.19
N GLN A 332 -15.61 -7.49 -7.24
CA GLN A 332 -15.40 -7.68 -5.82
C GLN A 332 -16.65 -7.25 -5.05
N LEU A 333 -17.05 -8.04 -4.06
CA LEU A 333 -17.98 -7.62 -3.01
C LEU A 333 -17.25 -7.62 -1.68
N ARG A 334 -17.37 -6.54 -0.91
CA ARG A 334 -16.74 -6.42 0.41
C ARG A 334 -17.70 -5.82 1.42
N TYR A 335 -17.59 -6.29 2.66
CA TYR A 335 -18.32 -5.79 3.81
C TYR A 335 -17.36 -5.55 4.96
N ASP A 336 -17.43 -4.33 5.51
CA ASP A 336 -16.70 -3.91 6.69
C ASP A 336 -17.68 -3.58 7.82
N TYR A 337 -17.29 -3.84 9.06
CA TYR A 337 -18.02 -3.40 10.23
C TYR A 337 -17.07 -2.79 11.28
N ASP A 338 -17.36 -1.54 11.66
CA ASP A 338 -16.75 -0.86 12.80
C ASP A 338 -17.62 -1.06 14.05
N PHE A 339 -17.12 -1.89 14.97
CA PHE A 339 -17.84 -2.24 16.20
C PHE A 339 -17.89 -1.10 17.21
N ALA A 340 -17.27 0.06 16.96
CA ALA A 340 -17.55 1.27 17.74
C ALA A 340 -19.05 1.60 17.74
N ALA A 341 -19.76 1.33 16.63
CA ALA A 341 -21.21 1.46 16.54
C ALA A 341 -21.99 0.52 17.48
N ALA A 342 -21.37 -0.60 17.88
CA ALA A 342 -21.88 -1.58 18.84
C ALA A 342 -21.25 -1.43 20.24
N GLY A 343 -20.53 -0.35 20.51
CA GLY A 343 -19.93 -0.08 21.82
C GLY A 343 -18.59 -0.78 22.08
N VAL A 344 -17.96 -1.38 21.07
CA VAL A 344 -16.63 -2.01 21.17
C VAL A 344 -15.62 -1.25 20.29
N PRO A 345 -15.20 -0.04 20.70
CA PRO A 345 -14.27 0.76 19.91
C PRO A 345 -12.93 0.05 19.73
N GLY A 346 -12.36 0.17 18.53
CA GLY A 346 -11.09 -0.46 18.16
C GLY A 346 -11.21 -1.86 17.58
N LEU A 347 -12.38 -2.51 17.64
CA LEU A 347 -12.66 -3.77 16.96
C LEU A 347 -13.23 -3.51 15.57
N LEU A 348 -12.59 -4.07 14.55
CA LEU A 348 -12.98 -3.98 13.15
C LEU A 348 -13.07 -5.39 12.55
N ALA A 349 -14.04 -5.62 11.68
CA ALA A 349 -14.11 -6.82 10.86
C ALA A 349 -14.27 -6.46 9.38
N MET A 350 -13.64 -7.26 8.51
CA MET A 350 -13.75 -7.16 7.07
C MET A 350 -13.89 -8.56 6.47
N VAL A 351 -14.78 -8.69 5.49
CA VAL A 351 -14.84 -9.86 4.60
C VAL A 351 -14.99 -9.37 3.17
N ARG A 352 -14.30 -10.03 2.23
CA ARG A 352 -14.44 -9.73 0.81
C ARG A 352 -14.26 -10.97 -0.04
N TYR A 353 -14.90 -10.94 -1.20
CA TYR A 353 -14.79 -11.95 -2.23
C TYR A 353 -14.56 -11.26 -3.56
N GLY A 354 -13.48 -11.64 -4.26
CA GLY A 354 -13.15 -11.19 -5.60
C GLY A 354 -13.15 -12.38 -6.56
N ARG A 355 -13.61 -12.15 -7.80
CA ARG A 355 -13.58 -13.15 -8.88
C ARG A 355 -13.13 -12.50 -10.17
N GLY A 356 -12.20 -13.16 -10.85
CA GLY A 356 -11.71 -12.83 -12.19
C GLY A 356 -12.01 -13.92 -13.22
N ASP A 357 -12.29 -13.50 -14.44
CA ASP A 357 -12.42 -14.33 -15.64
C ASP A 357 -11.64 -13.73 -16.81
N ASN A 358 -11.43 -14.52 -17.86
CA ASN A 358 -10.79 -14.10 -19.11
C ASN A 358 -9.31 -13.69 -18.94
N ALA A 359 -8.62 -14.22 -17.94
CA ALA A 359 -7.20 -13.98 -17.74
C ALA A 359 -6.36 -14.71 -18.81
N THR A 360 -5.49 -13.98 -19.49
CA THR A 360 -4.45 -14.53 -20.35
C THR A 360 -3.12 -14.51 -19.60
N THR A 361 -2.52 -15.68 -19.46
CA THR A 361 -1.26 -15.90 -18.73
C THR A 361 -0.32 -16.79 -19.55
N LYS A 362 0.85 -17.10 -18.99
CA LYS A 362 1.76 -18.10 -19.60
C LYS A 362 1.17 -19.51 -19.66
N ALA A 363 0.18 -19.82 -18.81
CA ALA A 363 -0.50 -21.11 -18.80
C ALA A 363 -1.58 -21.24 -19.89
N GLY A 364 -2.01 -20.12 -20.50
CA GLY A 364 -3.04 -20.11 -21.53
C GLY A 364 -3.99 -18.91 -21.43
N LYS A 365 -5.08 -19.00 -22.21
CA LYS A 365 -6.19 -18.02 -22.23
C LYS A 365 -7.36 -18.54 -21.40
N ASP A 366 -8.37 -17.69 -21.20
CA ASP A 366 -9.62 -18.02 -20.49
C ASP A 366 -9.42 -18.49 -19.04
N GLY A 367 -8.33 -18.00 -18.41
CA GLY A 367 -8.04 -18.25 -17.02
C GLY A 367 -9.10 -17.61 -16.11
N HIS A 368 -9.37 -18.28 -14.99
CA HIS A 368 -10.24 -17.78 -13.94
C HIS A 368 -9.57 -17.89 -12.58
N GLU A 369 -9.86 -16.92 -11.72
CA GLU A 369 -9.38 -16.92 -10.35
C GLU A 369 -10.43 -16.34 -9.40
N TRP A 370 -10.35 -16.73 -8.14
CA TRP A 370 -11.11 -16.07 -7.09
C TRP A 370 -10.32 -16.04 -5.78
N GLU A 371 -10.59 -15.02 -4.98
CA GLU A 371 -10.00 -14.85 -3.66
C GLU A 371 -11.09 -14.47 -2.67
N ARG A 372 -11.08 -15.11 -1.50
CA ARG A 372 -11.89 -14.72 -0.35
C ARG A 372 -10.97 -14.33 0.79
N ASP A 373 -11.12 -13.11 1.29
CA ASP A 373 -10.38 -12.61 2.43
C ASP A 373 -11.31 -12.37 3.62
N SER A 374 -10.78 -12.55 4.82
CA SER A 374 -11.39 -12.11 6.06
C SER A 374 -10.33 -11.54 6.99
N GLU A 375 -10.64 -10.44 7.68
CA GLU A 375 -9.80 -9.85 8.70
C GLU A 375 -10.62 -9.49 9.93
N ILE A 376 -10.09 -9.80 11.11
CA ILE A 376 -10.54 -9.23 12.38
C ILE A 376 -9.36 -8.51 13.01
N GLY A 377 -9.55 -7.24 13.36
CA GLY A 377 -8.55 -6.37 13.93
C GLY A 377 -9.03 -5.77 15.24
N TYR A 378 -8.18 -5.76 16.27
CA TYR A 378 -8.47 -5.09 17.53
C TYR A 378 -7.31 -4.21 17.97
N THR A 379 -7.58 -2.93 18.20
CA THR A 379 -6.63 -1.98 18.78
C THR A 379 -7.05 -1.61 20.19
N LEU A 380 -6.17 -1.79 21.17
CA LEU A 380 -6.41 -1.39 22.55
C LEU A 380 -6.55 0.13 22.66
N GLN A 381 -7.69 0.58 23.18
CA GLN A 381 -8.05 2.01 23.22
C GLN A 381 -7.48 2.76 24.43
N SER A 382 -7.10 2.05 25.50
CA SER A 382 -6.67 2.64 26.77
C SER A 382 -5.72 1.73 27.57
N GLY A 383 -5.18 2.24 28.67
CA GLY A 383 -4.28 1.50 29.55
C GLY A 383 -2.82 1.51 29.08
N ARG A 384 -1.99 0.68 29.74
CA ARG A 384 -0.53 0.64 29.48
C ARG A 384 -0.15 0.11 28.09
N LEU A 385 -1.05 -0.65 27.46
CA LEU A 385 -0.88 -1.22 26.11
C LEU A 385 -1.74 -0.47 25.08
N LYS A 386 -2.13 0.78 25.35
CA LYS A 386 -2.88 1.60 24.38
C LYS A 386 -2.13 1.63 23.05
N ASN A 387 -2.86 1.46 21.95
CA ASN A 387 -2.36 1.35 20.58
C ASN A 387 -1.72 0.00 20.21
N LEU A 388 -1.59 -0.96 21.13
CA LEU A 388 -1.29 -2.35 20.74
C LEU A 388 -2.44 -2.86 19.89
N SER A 389 -2.10 -3.40 18.72
CA SER A 389 -3.04 -3.91 17.75
C SER A 389 -2.78 -5.38 17.44
N LEU A 390 -3.86 -6.15 17.34
CA LEU A 390 -3.86 -7.54 16.89
C LEU A 390 -4.67 -7.61 15.60
N ARG A 391 -4.12 -8.23 14.56
CA ARG A 391 -4.84 -8.51 13.32
C ARG A 391 -4.70 -9.98 12.97
N LEU A 392 -5.84 -10.63 12.74
CA LEU A 392 -5.90 -11.99 12.22
C LEU A 392 -6.53 -11.93 10.82
N ASN A 393 -5.77 -12.40 9.84
CA ASN A 393 -6.18 -12.45 8.44
C ASN A 393 -6.30 -13.90 8.01
N ASN A 394 -7.35 -14.20 7.24
CA ASN A 394 -7.48 -15.44 6.50
C ASN A 394 -7.75 -15.13 5.02
N ALA A 395 -7.14 -15.90 4.13
CA ALA A 395 -7.36 -15.81 2.70
C ALA A 395 -7.45 -17.21 2.07
N THR A 396 -8.32 -17.34 1.08
CA THR A 396 -8.47 -18.54 0.25
C THR A 396 -8.37 -18.08 -1.20
N THR A 397 -7.34 -18.52 -1.92
CA THR A 397 -7.11 -18.17 -3.32
C THR A 397 -7.20 -19.43 -4.17
N ARG A 398 -7.95 -19.36 -5.27
CA ARG A 398 -8.04 -20.43 -6.26
C ARG A 398 -7.82 -19.88 -7.67
N ARG A 399 -7.03 -20.58 -8.49
CA ARG A 399 -6.61 -20.13 -9.83
C ARG A 399 -6.59 -21.32 -10.78
N SER A 400 -7.13 -21.14 -11.98
CA SER A 400 -7.05 -22.18 -13.02
C SER A 400 -5.69 -22.25 -13.73
N PHE A 401 -4.82 -21.29 -13.46
CA PHE A 401 -3.55 -21.07 -14.18
C PHE A 401 -2.33 -20.97 -13.25
N ASN A 402 -2.54 -21.16 -11.94
CA ASN A 402 -1.48 -21.17 -10.93
C ASN A 402 -1.96 -21.94 -9.70
N ARG A 403 -1.10 -22.11 -8.71
CA ARG A 403 -1.37 -22.91 -7.51
C ARG A 403 -2.47 -22.33 -6.65
N ASP A 404 -3.29 -23.23 -6.13
CA ASP A 404 -4.31 -22.95 -5.11
C ASP A 404 -3.68 -22.94 -3.71
N PHE A 405 -4.15 -22.04 -2.84
CA PHE A 405 -3.68 -22.01 -1.46
C PHE A 405 -4.69 -21.38 -0.50
N ASP A 406 -4.56 -21.76 0.77
CA ASP A 406 -5.16 -21.06 1.90
C ASP A 406 -4.06 -20.43 2.74
N GLN A 407 -4.33 -19.29 3.37
CA GLN A 407 -3.32 -18.52 4.07
C GLN A 407 -3.89 -17.88 5.32
N THR A 408 -3.12 -17.95 6.41
CA THR A 408 -3.41 -17.30 7.68
C THR A 408 -2.26 -16.40 8.07
N ARG A 409 -2.57 -15.21 8.58
CA ARG A 409 -1.57 -14.26 9.11
C ARG A 409 -2.03 -13.78 10.47
N LEU A 410 -1.13 -13.79 11.45
CA LEU A 410 -1.34 -13.17 12.75
C LEU A 410 -0.30 -12.08 12.93
N ILE A 411 -0.76 -10.84 13.09
CA ILE A 411 0.08 -9.65 13.14
C ILE A 411 -0.20 -8.93 14.45
N VAL A 412 0.84 -8.77 15.27
CA VAL A 412 0.80 -7.97 16.50
C VAL A 412 1.67 -6.76 16.31
N SER A 413 1.13 -5.56 16.50
CA SER A 413 1.84 -4.31 16.25
C SER A 413 1.69 -3.35 17.42
N TYR A 414 2.82 -2.77 17.86
CA TYR A 414 2.86 -1.79 18.94
C TYR A 414 3.66 -0.56 18.52
N PRO A 415 3.01 0.59 18.27
CA PRO A 415 3.69 1.83 17.97
C PRO A 415 4.10 2.55 19.26
N LEU A 416 5.38 2.88 19.36
CA LEU A 416 5.98 3.68 20.43
C LEU A 416 6.41 5.03 19.84
N SER A 417 5.83 6.11 20.35
CA SER A 417 6.38 7.46 20.12
C SER A 417 7.47 7.68 21.17
N LEU A 418 8.68 8.01 20.72
CA LEU A 418 9.86 8.21 21.57
C LEU A 418 10.18 9.69 21.78
#